data_AF-H6L2T4-F1
#
_entry.id   AF-H6L2T4-F1
#
_cell.length_a   1.000
_cell.length_b   1.000
_cell.length_c   1.000
_cell.angle_alpha   90.00
_cell.angle_beta   90.00
_cell.angle_gamma   90.00
#
_symmetry.space_group_name_H-M   'P 1'
#
loop_
_entity.id
_entity.type
_entity.pdbx_description
1 polymer ?
#
loop_
_entity_poly.entity_id
_entity_poly.type
_entity_poly.pdbx_seq_one_letter_code
_entity_poly.pdbx_strand_id
1 'polypeptide(L)'
;MAISASDKVLKLKEAGLNQDNETPATSIFTEDEVEVLDLIFKQYLKGESQSPSLRNPFTSKSIAWAYWIIARLGGFNGAVKKTRHAVSVKKIGLGLERFIFMYDGYRSLN
;
A
#
# COMPACT_ATOMS: atom_id res chain seq x y z
N MET A 1 -17.60 12.15 -0.34
CA MET A 1 -17.05 12.22 1.03
C MET A 1 -15.53 12.16 0.93
N ALA A 2 -14.81 13.13 1.50
CA ALA A 2 -13.35 13.07 1.54
C ALA A 2 -12.93 12.05 2.61
N ILE A 3 -12.28 10.96 2.22
CA ILE A 3 -11.71 9.99 3.17
C ILE A 3 -10.45 10.62 3.77
N SER A 4 -10.40 10.77 5.09
CA SER A 4 -9.25 11.37 5.76
C SER A 4 -8.03 10.45 5.69
N ALA A 5 -6.82 11.01 5.83
CA ALA A 5 -5.59 10.21 5.86
C ALA A 5 -5.62 9.16 6.99
N SER A 6 -6.17 9.52 8.15
CA SER A 6 -6.35 8.60 9.29
C SER A 6 -7.26 7.44 8.95
N ASP A 7 -8.37 7.69 8.24
CA ASP A 7 -9.29 6.64 7.79
C ASP A 7 -8.63 5.71 6.78
N LYS A 8 -7.82 6.26 5.85
CA LYS A 8 -7.04 5.44 4.91
C LYS A 8 -6.09 4.50 5.67
N VAL A 9 -5.39 5.01 6.69
CA VAL A 9 -4.48 4.17 7.50
C VAL A 9 -5.22 3.03 8.19
N LEU A 10 -6.39 3.29 8.79
CA LEU A 10 -7.18 2.25 9.46
C LEU A 10 -7.68 1.20 8.46
N LYS A 11 -8.27 1.62 7.34
CA LYS A 11 -8.76 0.70 6.31
C LYS A 11 -7.63 -0.14 5.70
N LEU A 12 -6.45 0.43 5.49
CA LEU A 12 -5.28 -0.32 5.03
C LEU A 12 -4.82 -1.35 6.08
N LYS A 13 -4.85 -0.97 7.36
CA LYS A 13 -4.51 -1.89 8.45
C LYS A 13 -5.46 -3.09 8.50
N GLU A 14 -6.75 -2.84 8.37
CA GLU A 14 -7.80 -3.86 8.33
C GLU A 14 -7.67 -4.76 7.09
N ALA A 15 -7.49 -4.17 5.92
CA ALA A 15 -7.25 -4.89 4.67
C ALA A 15 -6.05 -5.83 4.76
N GLY A 16 -4.94 -5.36 5.36
CA GLY A 16 -3.75 -6.16 5.56
C GLY A 16 -3.93 -7.31 6.56
N LEU A 17 -4.76 -7.11 7.60
CA LEU A 17 -5.11 -8.14 8.58
C LEU A 17 -6.01 -9.21 7.97
N ASN A 18 -7.05 -8.79 7.24
CA ASN A 18 -8.04 -9.67 6.65
C ASN A 18 -7.58 -10.28 5.32
N GLN A 19 -6.48 -9.79 4.75
CA GLN A 19 -6.02 -10.14 3.40
C GLN A 19 -7.10 -9.90 2.34
N ASP A 20 -7.71 -8.72 2.41
CA ASP A 20 -8.81 -8.33 1.52
C ASP A 20 -8.32 -8.09 0.08
N ASN A 21 -8.48 -9.13 -0.72
CA ASN A 21 -8.13 -9.16 -2.15
C ASN A 21 -9.30 -8.80 -3.07
N GLU A 22 -10.52 -8.67 -2.51
CA GLU A 22 -11.74 -8.49 -3.28
C GLU A 22 -12.09 -7.01 -3.40
N THR A 23 -11.89 -6.23 -2.34
CA THR A 23 -12.17 -4.81 -2.33
C THR A 23 -11.14 -4.06 -3.19
N PRO A 24 -11.57 -3.25 -4.17
CA PRO A 24 -10.65 -2.47 -5.00
C PRO A 24 -10.00 -1.34 -4.21
N ALA A 25 -8.74 -1.02 -4.52
CA ALA A 25 -8.01 0.09 -3.91
C ALA A 25 -8.68 1.45 -4.18
N THR A 26 -9.44 1.56 -5.27
CA THR A 26 -10.25 2.75 -5.61
C THR A 26 -11.37 3.05 -4.62
N SER A 27 -11.65 2.13 -3.67
CA SER A 27 -12.55 2.40 -2.54
C SER A 27 -12.01 3.42 -1.53
N ILE A 28 -10.69 3.63 -1.49
CA ILE A 28 -10.01 4.56 -0.58
C ILE A 28 -8.99 5.48 -1.26
N PHE A 29 -8.60 5.17 -2.50
CA PHE A 29 -7.74 5.98 -3.35
C PHE A 29 -8.50 6.41 -4.61
N THR A 30 -8.08 7.49 -5.23
CA THR A 30 -8.53 7.89 -6.57
C THR A 30 -7.89 7.00 -7.64
N GLU A 31 -8.44 7.00 -8.86
CA GLU A 31 -7.87 6.29 -10.02
C GLU A 31 -6.39 6.70 -10.24
N ASP A 32 -6.09 8.00 -10.23
CA ASP A 32 -4.74 8.56 -10.39
C ASP A 32 -3.79 8.08 -9.27
N GLU A 33 -4.25 8.08 -8.01
CA GLU A 33 -3.47 7.55 -6.88
C GLU A 33 -3.18 6.05 -7.08
N VAL A 34 -4.15 5.27 -7.59
CA VAL A 34 -3.97 3.84 -7.87
C VAL A 34 -3.00 3.62 -9.03
N GLU A 35 -3.00 4.48 -10.05
CA GLU A 35 -2.01 4.45 -11.12
C GLU A 35 -0.60 4.69 -10.58
N VAL A 36 -0.41 5.70 -9.73
CA VAL A 36 0.90 5.96 -9.10
C VAL A 36 1.34 4.80 -8.20
N LEU A 37 0.43 4.18 -7.46
CA LEU A 37 0.72 2.95 -6.72
C LEU A 37 1.20 1.81 -7.65
N ASP A 38 0.58 1.66 -8.81
CA ASP A 38 0.95 0.63 -9.80
C ASP A 38 2.31 0.92 -10.45
N LEU A 39 2.62 2.20 -10.72
CA LEU A 39 3.95 2.63 -11.15
C LEU A 39 5.01 2.32 -10.10
N ILE A 40 4.76 2.69 -8.83
CA ILE A 40 5.67 2.40 -7.71
C ILE A 40 5.88 0.89 -7.59
N PHE A 41 4.80 0.12 -7.66
CA PHE A 41 4.87 -1.33 -7.59
C PHE A 41 5.74 -1.91 -8.71
N LYS A 42 5.47 -1.55 -9.97
CA LYS A 42 6.18 -2.09 -11.14
C LYS A 42 7.66 -1.69 -11.17
N GLN A 43 7.98 -0.45 -10.83
CA GLN A 43 9.34 0.09 -10.97
C GLN A 43 10.24 -0.27 -9.80
N TYR A 44 9.73 -0.27 -8.56
CA TYR A 44 10.56 -0.40 -7.36
C TYR A 44 10.32 -1.70 -6.59
N LEU A 45 9.10 -2.26 -6.62
CA LEU A 45 8.73 -3.35 -5.69
C LEU A 45 8.55 -4.73 -6.35
N LYS A 46 8.23 -4.78 -7.66
CA LYS A 46 7.93 -6.02 -8.40
C LYS A 46 9.12 -6.99 -8.49
N GLY A 47 10.34 -6.51 -8.20
CA GLY A 47 11.58 -7.29 -8.19
C GLY A 47 12.36 -7.26 -6.88
N GLU A 48 11.89 -6.57 -5.84
CA GLU A 48 12.72 -6.21 -4.66
C GLU A 48 13.01 -7.37 -3.68
N SER A 49 12.63 -8.61 -4.02
CA SER A 49 12.93 -9.75 -3.15
C SER A 49 13.61 -10.90 -3.86
N GLN A 50 14.88 -11.08 -3.48
CA GLN A 50 15.68 -12.30 -3.68
C GLN A 50 15.00 -13.55 -3.06
N SER A 51 14.06 -13.38 -2.10
CA SER A 51 13.31 -14.48 -1.47
C SER A 51 11.83 -14.50 -1.90
N PRO A 52 11.26 -15.65 -2.33
CA PRO A 52 9.83 -15.77 -2.64
C PRO A 52 8.90 -15.30 -1.52
N SER A 53 9.34 -15.41 -0.26
CA SER A 53 8.57 -15.06 0.94
C SER A 53 8.31 -13.57 1.15
N LEU A 54 9.07 -12.67 0.50
CA LEU A 54 8.86 -11.22 0.62
C LEU A 54 8.18 -10.61 -0.62
N ARG A 55 7.76 -11.44 -1.60
CA ARG A 55 6.94 -10.97 -2.72
C ARG A 55 5.55 -10.53 -2.24
N ASN A 56 4.91 -9.67 -3.01
CA ASN A 56 3.53 -9.28 -2.74
C ASN A 56 2.60 -10.50 -2.94
N PRO A 57 1.86 -10.95 -1.91
CA PRO A 57 0.96 -12.08 -2.03
C PRO A 57 -0.46 -11.70 -2.49
N PHE A 58 -0.73 -10.40 -2.67
CA PHE A 58 -2.08 -9.89 -2.88
C PHE A 58 -2.42 -9.65 -4.35
N THR A 59 -3.70 -9.74 -4.68
CA THR A 59 -4.26 -9.46 -5.99
C THR A 59 -4.00 -8.01 -6.37
N SER A 60 -3.50 -7.77 -7.58
CA SER A 60 -3.21 -6.43 -8.09
C SER A 60 -4.43 -5.50 -7.97
N LYS A 61 -4.18 -4.22 -7.63
CA LYS A 61 -5.21 -3.18 -7.43
C LYS A 61 -6.26 -3.46 -6.35
N SER A 62 -6.09 -4.50 -5.53
CA SER A 62 -6.89 -4.68 -4.30
C SER A 62 -6.43 -3.73 -3.19
N ILE A 63 -7.26 -3.53 -2.17
CA ILE A 63 -6.91 -2.76 -0.99
C ILE A 63 -5.77 -3.41 -0.18
N ALA A 64 -5.68 -4.75 -0.13
CA ALA A 64 -4.55 -5.43 0.49
C ALA A 64 -3.24 -5.23 -0.30
N TRP A 65 -3.31 -5.18 -1.63
CA TRP A 65 -2.17 -4.81 -2.48
C TRP A 65 -1.69 -3.38 -2.20
N ALA A 66 -2.62 -2.42 -2.09
CA ALA A 66 -2.28 -1.05 -1.74
C ALA A 66 -1.64 -0.97 -0.33
N TYR A 67 -2.20 -1.69 0.65
CA TYR A 67 -1.61 -1.82 1.99
C TYR A 67 -0.17 -2.30 1.95
N TRP A 68 0.14 -3.31 1.12
CA TRP A 68 1.49 -3.85 1.03
C TRP A 68 2.47 -2.82 0.47
N ILE A 69 2.10 -2.09 -0.57
CA ILE A 69 2.93 -1.02 -1.15
C ILE A 69 3.18 0.09 -0.13
N ILE A 70 2.11 0.59 0.51
CA ILE A 70 2.22 1.63 1.54
C ILE A 70 3.10 1.15 2.71
N ALA A 71 2.94 -0.10 3.14
CA ALA A 71 3.79 -0.67 4.17
C ALA A 71 5.27 -0.71 3.77
N ARG A 72 5.59 -1.07 2.52
CA ARG A 72 6.96 -1.04 1.97
C ARG A 72 7.54 0.37 2.00
N LEU A 73 6.77 1.37 1.56
CA LEU A 73 7.17 2.78 1.63
C LEU A 73 7.41 3.23 3.08
N GLY A 74 6.68 2.68 4.04
CA GLY A 74 6.89 2.85 5.49
C GLY A 74 8.10 2.10 6.07
N GLY A 75 8.90 1.45 5.23
CA GLY A 75 10.08 0.68 5.60
C GLY A 75 9.75 -0.68 6.23
N PHE A 76 8.62 -1.30 5.89
CA PHE A 76 8.38 -2.70 6.25
C PHE A 76 9.18 -3.61 5.32
N ASN A 77 10.04 -4.46 5.89
CA ASN A 77 10.86 -5.43 5.16
C ASN A 77 10.45 -6.90 5.41
N GLY A 78 9.40 -7.15 6.19
CA GLY A 78 8.96 -8.51 6.55
C GLY A 78 8.10 -9.22 5.51
N ALA A 79 7.79 -10.49 5.80
CA ALA A 79 6.77 -11.28 5.10
C ALA A 79 5.38 -10.99 5.68
N VAL A 80 4.35 -10.92 4.83
CA VAL A 80 2.97 -10.78 5.30
C VAL A 80 2.51 -12.11 5.88
N LYS A 81 2.11 -12.12 7.15
CA LYS A 81 1.56 -13.31 7.84
C LYS A 81 0.19 -12.98 8.44
N LYS A 82 -0.77 -13.91 8.32
CA LYS A 82 -2.16 -13.73 8.81
C LYS A 82 -2.26 -13.44 10.32
N THR A 83 -1.34 -13.94 11.15
CA THR A 83 -1.70 -14.20 12.56
C THR A 83 -0.88 -13.52 13.65
N ARG A 84 0.23 -12.80 13.41
CA ARG A 84 0.95 -12.16 14.56
C ARG A 84 1.54 -10.75 14.38
N HIS A 85 1.82 -10.26 13.17
CA HIS A 85 2.48 -8.95 13.02
C HIS A 85 2.06 -8.21 11.75
N ALA A 86 0.78 -7.84 11.63
CA ALA A 86 0.41 -6.83 10.63
C ALA A 86 1.20 -5.55 10.90
N VAL A 87 1.64 -4.87 9.84
CA VAL A 87 2.51 -3.69 9.89
C VAL A 87 1.94 -2.68 10.90
N SER A 88 2.81 -2.07 11.71
CA SER A 88 2.34 -1.11 12.72
C SER A 88 1.64 0.07 12.05
N VAL A 89 0.61 0.60 12.70
CA VAL A 89 -0.14 1.79 12.23
C VAL A 89 0.82 2.94 11.93
N LYS A 90 1.87 3.12 12.76
CA LYS A 90 2.95 4.09 12.52
C LYS A 90 3.65 3.92 11.18
N LYS A 91 4.01 2.68 10.79
CA LYS A 91 4.65 2.41 9.50
C LYS A 91 3.70 2.63 8.33
N ILE A 92 2.43 2.26 8.47
CA ILE A 92 1.40 2.54 7.45
C ILE A 92 1.26 4.06 7.27
N GLY A 93 1.18 4.82 8.37
CA GLY A 93 1.11 6.28 8.34
C GLY A 93 2.31 6.91 7.64
N LEU A 94 3.53 6.51 7.99
CA LEU A 94 4.76 7.00 7.34
C LEU A 94 4.79 6.66 5.84
N GLY A 95 4.33 5.46 5.49
CA GLY A 95 4.22 5.04 4.10
C GLY A 95 3.21 5.87 3.32
N LEU A 96 2.07 6.20 3.93
CA LEU A 96 1.03 7.01 3.33
C LEU A 96 1.50 8.45 3.12
N GLU A 97 2.20 9.03 4.10
CA GLU A 97 2.80 10.36 3.99
C GLU A 97 3.80 10.42 2.83
N ARG A 98 4.70 9.43 2.72
CA ARG A 98 5.65 9.32 1.61
C ARG A 98 4.95 9.15 0.27
N PHE A 99 3.89 8.34 0.22
CA PHE A 99 3.09 8.17 -0.98
C PHE A 99 2.43 9.48 -1.41
N ILE A 100 1.82 10.23 -0.49
CA ILE A 100 1.20 11.53 -0.79
C ILE A 100 2.25 12.48 -1.38
N PHE A 101 3.44 12.57 -0.78
CA PHE A 101 4.53 13.39 -1.31
C PHE A 101 4.96 12.97 -2.73
N MET A 102 5.08 11.66 -3.00
CA MET A 102 5.40 11.15 -4.34
C MET A 102 4.28 11.45 -5.35
N TYR A 103 3.02 11.32 -4.93
CA TYR A 103 1.85 11.60 -5.75
C TYR A 103 1.73 13.09 -6.10
N ASP A 104 1.94 13.98 -5.12
CA ASP A 104 1.95 15.43 -5.35
C ASP A 104 3.07 15.81 -6.33
N GLY A 105 4.26 15.21 -6.18
CA GLY A 105 5.35 15.36 -7.14
C GLY A 105 4.97 14.90 -8.55
N TYR A 106 4.37 13.71 -8.68
CA TYR A 106 3.90 13.18 -9.96
C TYR A 106 2.88 14.09 -10.64
N ARG A 107 1.90 14.59 -9.86
CA ARG A 107 0.86 15.53 -10.36
C ARG A 107 1.43 16.89 -10.75
N SER A 108 2.51 17.36 -10.12
CA SER A 108 3.12 18.65 -10.47
C SER A 108 3.92 18.62 -11.78
N LEU A 109 4.29 17.43 -12.26
CA LEU A 109 5.14 17.23 -13.44
C LEU A 109 4.37 16.81 -14.69
N ASN A 110 3.09 16.43 -14.56
CA ASN A 110 2.21 15.99 -15.65
C ASN A 110 0.93 16.81 -15.67
#